data_AF-A0A642KW73-F1
#
_entry.id   AF-A0A642KW73-F1
#
_cell.length_a   1.000
_cell.length_b   1.000
_cell.length_c   1.000
_cell.angle_alpha   90.00
_cell.angle_beta   90.00
_cell.angle_gamma   90.00
#
_symmetry.space_group_name_H-M   'P 1'
#
loop_
_entity.id
_entity.type
_entity.pdbx_description
1 polymer ?
#
loop_
_entity_poly.entity_id
_entity_poly.type
_entity_poly.pdbx_seq_one_letter_code
_entity_poly.pdbx_strand_id
1 'polypeptide(L)'
;MKIKANSANSPIWKDVYSHSMLPEALQPLHEMATNLWWVWNHEGAKLFGKIDKDLWVSTEGNPVLLLQSLSFKRIEEIQADKVLMAEIQEVYASYRKYVDVKPDATKPSVAYFSMEYGLTNVLKIYSGGLGVLAGDYLKEASDSNIDLTAVGFLYRYGYFTQSLSMDGQQIANYEPQNFNSLPLSQVMQSNGEPMVLEVPYPGRTVYAHIWKVSVGRVPLYLMDTDIPQNSEWDRSITHQLYGGDWENRMKQEYLLGIGGILMLDKLGIKKQIYHCNEGHAALINAQRLVNYIQNDGLTFNQALEVVRASALYTVHTPVPAGHDYFDEGLFGRY
;
A
#
# COMPACT_ATOMS: atom_id res chain seq x y z
N MET A 1 11.64 -10.76 47.87
CA MET A 1 12.83 -10.07 47.32
C MET A 1 12.80 -10.27 45.80
N LYS A 2 12.37 -9.27 45.01
CA LYS A 2 12.31 -9.39 43.55
C LYS A 2 13.74 -9.29 43.01
N ILE A 3 14.29 -10.40 42.56
CA ILE A 3 15.60 -10.44 41.90
C ILE A 3 15.43 -9.76 40.54
N LYS A 4 16.12 -8.64 40.32
CA LYS A 4 16.17 -7.95 39.03
C LYS A 4 16.96 -8.86 38.08
N ALA A 5 16.27 -9.55 37.16
CA ALA A 5 16.87 -10.56 36.29
C ALA A 5 17.79 -9.98 35.21
N ASN A 6 17.84 -8.66 35.02
CA ASN A 6 18.75 -8.03 34.08
C ASN A 6 19.05 -6.58 34.48
N SER A 7 20.34 -6.21 34.47
CA SER A 7 20.84 -4.85 34.73
C SER A 7 21.24 -4.12 33.44
N ALA A 8 21.05 -4.75 32.28
CA ALA A 8 21.31 -4.13 30.99
C ALA A 8 20.13 -3.22 30.59
N ASN A 9 20.43 -2.03 30.07
CA ASN A 9 19.45 -1.21 29.37
C ASN A 9 18.84 -2.05 28.24
N SER A 10 17.52 -2.06 28.12
CA SER A 10 16.87 -2.61 26.93
C SER A 10 17.43 -1.87 25.71
N PRO A 11 18.04 -2.55 24.73
CA PRO A 11 18.53 -1.89 23.55
C PRO A 11 17.35 -1.24 22.84
N ILE A 12 17.38 0.09 22.75
CA ILE A 12 16.45 0.85 21.92
C ILE A 12 17.08 0.86 20.53
N TRP A 13 16.73 -0.12 19.72
CA TRP A 13 17.05 -0.11 18.31
C TRP A 13 16.25 1.02 17.66
N LYS A 14 16.94 2.07 17.24
CA LYS A 14 16.40 3.04 16.29
C LYS A 14 16.90 2.62 14.93
N ASP A 15 15.98 2.34 14.01
CA ASP A 15 16.36 2.21 12.61
C ASP A 15 16.87 3.59 12.15
N VAL A 16 18.15 3.66 11.81
CA VAL A 16 18.79 4.85 11.24
C VAL A 16 18.73 4.69 9.72
N TYR A 17 17.76 5.36 9.10
CA TYR A 17 17.59 5.32 7.65
C TYR A 17 18.55 6.30 6.96
N SER A 18 19.69 5.80 6.48
CA SER A 18 20.60 6.54 5.61
C SER A 18 20.07 6.53 4.18
N HIS A 19 19.29 7.55 3.80
CA HIS A 19 19.03 7.81 2.38
C HIS A 19 20.27 8.49 1.80
N SER A 20 20.88 7.89 0.77
CA SER A 20 21.84 8.63 -0.05
C SER A 20 21.08 9.76 -0.72
N MET A 21 21.18 10.97 -0.18
CA MET A 21 20.47 12.12 -0.71
C MET A 21 21.07 12.44 -2.07
N LEU A 22 20.29 12.22 -3.13
CA LEU A 22 20.64 12.69 -4.45
C LEU A 22 20.89 14.21 -4.37
N PRO A 23 21.87 14.74 -5.11
CA PRO A 23 22.05 16.18 -5.21
C PRO A 23 20.76 16.87 -5.66
N GLU A 24 20.59 18.14 -5.30
CA GLU A 24 19.38 18.93 -5.61
C GLU A 24 18.97 18.85 -7.09
N ALA A 25 19.96 18.91 -7.99
CA ALA A 25 19.73 18.81 -9.44
C ALA A 25 19.07 17.49 -9.90
N LEU A 26 19.19 16.41 -9.12
CA LEU A 26 18.64 15.08 -9.42
C LEU A 26 17.42 14.71 -8.56
N GLN A 27 16.96 15.61 -7.69
CA GLN A 27 15.72 15.40 -6.92
C GLN A 27 14.48 15.09 -7.79
N PRO A 28 14.33 15.65 -9.01
CA PRO A 28 13.28 15.24 -9.94
C PRO A 28 13.20 13.71 -10.18
N LEU A 29 14.34 13.02 -10.22
CA LEU A 29 14.38 11.57 -10.40
C LEU A 29 13.83 10.84 -9.18
N HIS A 30 14.12 11.31 -7.98
CA HIS A 30 13.60 10.71 -6.75
C HIS A 30 12.08 10.82 -6.67
N GLU A 31 11.53 11.99 -7.00
CA GLU A 31 10.09 12.21 -7.01
C GLU A 31 9.38 11.32 -8.03
N MET A 32 9.93 11.22 -9.26
CA MET A 32 9.39 10.31 -10.26
C MET A 32 9.55 8.85 -9.84
N ALA A 33 10.67 8.44 -9.24
CA ALA A 33 10.90 7.05 -8.83
C ALA A 33 9.91 6.58 -7.75
N THR A 34 9.50 7.49 -6.86
CA THR A 34 8.56 7.22 -5.76
C THR A 34 7.09 7.37 -6.15
N ASN A 35 6.79 7.68 -7.42
CA ASN A 35 5.45 7.68 -8.00
C ASN A 35 5.37 6.66 -9.13
N LEU A 36 4.44 5.71 -9.06
CA LEU A 36 4.32 4.63 -10.05
C LEU A 36 3.88 5.08 -11.45
N TRP A 37 3.68 6.38 -11.71
CA TRP A 37 3.40 6.91 -13.04
C TRP A 37 4.33 6.37 -14.14
N TRP A 38 5.61 6.13 -13.84
CA TRP A 38 6.57 5.55 -14.78
C TRP A 38 6.21 4.13 -15.23
N VAL A 39 5.36 3.41 -14.50
CA VAL A 39 4.97 2.02 -14.82
C VAL A 39 4.18 1.96 -16.13
N TRP A 40 3.32 2.95 -16.41
CA TRP A 40 2.54 3.01 -17.65
C TRP A 40 2.90 4.20 -18.55
N ASN A 41 3.87 5.03 -18.13
CA ASN A 41 4.42 6.08 -18.97
C ASN A 41 5.75 5.66 -19.63
N HIS A 42 5.75 5.58 -20.96
CA HIS A 42 6.90 5.10 -21.74
C HIS A 42 8.18 5.93 -21.52
N GLU A 43 8.08 7.26 -21.53
CA GLU A 43 9.25 8.14 -21.39
C GLU A 43 9.81 8.08 -19.96
N GLY A 44 8.94 7.97 -18.95
CA GLY A 44 9.35 7.74 -17.56
C GLY A 44 10.16 6.45 -17.39
N ALA A 45 9.65 5.32 -17.88
CA ALA A 45 10.36 4.04 -17.80
C ALA A 45 11.70 4.05 -18.56
N LYS A 46 11.69 4.63 -19.78
CA LYS A 46 12.88 4.73 -20.63
C LYS A 46 13.98 5.60 -20.00
N LEU A 47 13.60 6.67 -19.31
CA LEU A 47 14.55 7.54 -18.62
C LEU A 47 15.38 6.77 -17.59
N PHE A 48 14.73 5.96 -16.73
CA PHE A 48 15.46 5.18 -15.72
C PHE A 48 16.43 4.16 -16.34
N GLY A 49 16.04 3.52 -17.44
CA GLY A 49 16.95 2.64 -18.19
C GLY A 49 18.16 3.34 -18.82
N LYS A 50 18.08 4.66 -19.09
CA LYS A 50 19.20 5.48 -19.58
C LYS A 50 20.13 5.96 -18.48
N ILE A 51 19.62 6.14 -17.26
CA ILE A 51 20.43 6.59 -16.12
C ILE A 51 21.58 5.60 -15.88
N ASP A 52 21.26 4.32 -15.80
CA ASP A 52 22.24 3.25 -15.73
C ASP A 52 21.58 1.93 -16.17
N LYS A 53 22.00 1.42 -17.32
CA LYS A 53 21.38 0.23 -17.94
C LYS A 53 21.63 -1.03 -17.11
N ASP A 54 22.82 -1.17 -16.55
CA ASP A 54 23.21 -2.38 -15.84
C ASP A 54 22.54 -2.43 -14.46
N LEU A 55 22.44 -1.28 -13.78
CA LEU A 55 21.64 -1.16 -12.56
C LEU A 55 20.15 -1.35 -12.83
N TRP A 56 19.61 -0.83 -13.94
CA TRP A 56 18.20 -1.05 -14.29
C TRP A 56 17.86 -2.53 -14.41
N VAL A 57 18.74 -3.33 -15.05
CA VAL A 57 18.57 -4.78 -15.16
C VAL A 57 18.74 -5.46 -13.81
N SER A 58 19.80 -5.15 -13.05
CA SER A 58 20.11 -5.83 -11.79
C SER A 58 19.12 -5.51 -10.66
N THR A 59 18.41 -4.39 -10.75
CA THR A 59 17.34 -3.98 -9.82
C THR A 59 15.95 -4.40 -10.30
N GLU A 60 15.86 -5.20 -11.36
CA GLU A 60 14.60 -5.68 -11.95
C GLU A 60 13.63 -4.55 -12.32
N GLY A 61 14.16 -3.41 -12.75
CA GLY A 61 13.38 -2.24 -13.10
C GLY A 61 12.85 -1.44 -11.90
N ASN A 62 13.45 -1.57 -10.71
CA ASN A 62 13.12 -0.74 -9.56
C ASN A 62 13.90 0.59 -9.58
N PRO A 63 13.26 1.73 -9.92
CA PRO A 63 13.97 3.01 -10.00
C PRO A 63 14.45 3.52 -8.63
N VAL A 64 13.76 3.19 -7.54
CA VAL A 64 14.19 3.60 -6.19
C VAL A 64 15.51 2.90 -5.84
N LEU A 65 15.58 1.59 -6.03
CA LEU A 65 16.79 0.82 -5.77
C LEU A 65 17.93 1.19 -6.74
N LEU A 66 17.62 1.47 -8.01
CA LEU A 66 18.60 1.98 -8.97
C LEU A 66 19.25 3.27 -8.47
N LEU A 67 18.44 4.25 -8.08
CA LEU A 67 18.95 5.55 -7.61
C LEU A 67 19.76 5.43 -6.32
N GLN A 68 19.35 4.55 -5.40
CA GLN A 68 20.10 4.25 -4.17
C GLN A 68 21.45 3.55 -4.46
N SER A 69 21.55 2.87 -5.60
CA SER A 69 22.72 2.08 -6.00
C SER A 69 23.69 2.86 -6.91
N LEU A 70 23.38 4.12 -7.24
CA LEU A 70 24.27 4.97 -8.05
C LEU A 70 25.56 5.29 -7.30
N SER A 71 26.69 5.06 -7.96
CA SER A 71 27.99 5.52 -7.46
C SER A 71 28.10 7.04 -7.54
N PHE A 72 28.90 7.64 -6.65
CA PHE A 72 29.19 9.08 -6.67
C PHE A 72 29.70 9.54 -8.05
N LYS A 73 30.62 8.76 -8.65
CA LYS A 73 31.13 9.03 -10.00
C LYS A 73 30.01 9.08 -11.04
N ARG A 74 29.06 8.13 -10.99
CA ARG A 74 27.95 8.10 -11.94
C ARG A 74 27.03 9.32 -11.76
N ILE A 75 26.81 9.76 -10.53
CA ILE A 75 26.06 10.99 -10.23
C ILE A 75 26.74 12.21 -10.86
N GLU A 76 28.06 12.35 -10.73
CA GLU A 76 28.82 13.45 -11.36
C GLU A 76 28.75 13.40 -12.89
N GLU A 77 28.86 12.21 -13.49
CA GLU A 77 28.72 12.02 -14.94
C GLU A 77 27.34 12.45 -15.44
N ILE A 78 26.27 12.07 -14.73
CA ILE A 78 24.90 12.49 -15.08
C ILE A 78 24.77 14.01 -15.02
N GLN A 79 25.29 14.65 -13.97
CA GLN A 79 25.23 16.11 -13.82
C GLN A 79 26.03 16.86 -14.90
N ALA A 80 27.13 16.28 -15.37
CA ALA A 80 27.94 16.84 -16.44
C ALA A 80 27.33 16.64 -17.84
N ASP A 81 26.48 15.64 -18.02
CA ASP A 81 25.80 15.34 -19.28
C ASP A 81 24.59 16.27 -19.49
N LYS A 82 24.81 17.35 -20.26
CA LYS A 82 23.77 18.34 -20.58
C LYS A 82 22.58 17.75 -21.35
N VAL A 83 22.80 16.70 -22.16
CA VAL A 83 21.72 16.10 -22.96
C VAL A 83 20.83 15.27 -22.04
N LEU A 84 21.42 14.42 -21.20
CA LEU A 84 20.67 13.63 -20.22
C LEU A 84 19.94 14.52 -19.21
N MET A 85 20.60 15.56 -18.70
CA MET A 85 19.95 16.52 -17.78
C MET A 85 18.77 17.23 -18.43
N ALA A 86 18.86 17.62 -19.71
CA ALA A 86 17.73 18.21 -20.42
C ALA A 86 16.56 17.22 -20.57
N GLU A 87 16.86 15.95 -20.88
CA GLU A 87 15.84 14.88 -20.97
C GLU A 87 15.17 14.63 -19.61
N ILE A 88 15.94 14.60 -18.50
CA ILE A 88 15.39 14.49 -17.13
C ILE A 88 14.38 15.60 -16.87
N GLN A 89 14.73 16.85 -17.21
CA GLN A 89 13.85 18.00 -16.97
C GLN A 89 12.60 17.98 -17.85
N GLU A 90 12.73 17.55 -19.10
CA GLU A 90 11.58 17.42 -20.02
C GLU A 90 10.58 16.38 -19.52
N VAL A 91 11.06 15.18 -19.16
CA VAL A 91 10.21 14.11 -18.61
C VAL A 91 9.59 14.55 -17.29
N TYR A 92 10.36 15.20 -16.41
CA TYR A 92 9.84 15.72 -15.15
C TYR A 92 8.78 16.80 -15.36
N ALA A 93 8.96 17.72 -16.32
CA ALA A 93 7.94 18.72 -16.66
C ALA A 93 6.64 18.07 -17.15
N SER A 94 6.74 17.00 -17.95
CA SER A 94 5.59 16.19 -18.38
C SER A 94 4.90 15.51 -17.20
N TYR A 95 5.68 14.90 -16.29
CA TYR A 95 5.19 14.30 -15.05
C TYR A 95 4.44 15.33 -14.19
N ARG A 96 5.04 16.51 -13.92
CA ARG A 96 4.41 17.58 -13.15
C ARG A 96 3.13 18.10 -13.80
N LYS A 97 3.15 18.32 -15.12
CA LYS A 97 1.95 18.68 -15.88
C LYS A 97 0.83 17.65 -15.75
N TYR A 98 1.19 16.37 -15.59
CA TYR A 98 0.24 15.31 -15.32
C TYR A 98 -0.26 15.33 -13.86
N VAL A 99 0.63 15.21 -12.85
CA VAL A 99 0.22 15.01 -11.45
C VAL A 99 -0.37 16.24 -10.76
N ASP A 100 -0.05 17.44 -11.22
CA ASP A 100 -0.49 18.69 -10.58
C ASP A 100 -1.91 19.11 -10.95
N VAL A 101 -2.56 18.36 -11.84
CA VAL A 101 -3.97 18.59 -12.22
C VAL A 101 -4.85 18.12 -11.08
N LYS A 102 -5.64 19.03 -10.51
CA LYS A 102 -6.62 18.70 -9.47
C LYS A 102 -7.78 17.90 -10.07
N PRO A 103 -8.34 16.92 -9.35
CA PRO A 103 -9.51 16.19 -9.80
C PRO A 103 -10.72 17.11 -9.94
N ASP A 104 -11.63 16.74 -10.85
CA ASP A 104 -12.88 17.44 -11.07
C ASP A 104 -13.83 17.20 -9.88
N ALA A 105 -14.06 18.26 -9.09
CA ALA A 105 -14.90 18.21 -7.89
C ALA A 105 -16.40 17.99 -8.18
N THR A 106 -16.83 18.02 -9.44
CA THR A 106 -18.21 17.70 -9.83
C THR A 106 -18.47 16.20 -9.93
N LYS A 107 -17.41 15.40 -10.04
CA LYS A 107 -17.49 13.93 -10.07
C LYS A 107 -17.45 13.36 -8.65
N PRO A 108 -18.12 12.22 -8.40
CA PRO A 108 -18.11 11.60 -7.09
C PRO A 108 -16.71 11.11 -6.71
N SER A 109 -16.31 11.36 -5.46
CA SER A 109 -15.06 10.82 -4.91
C SER A 109 -15.24 9.41 -4.37
N VAL A 110 -14.21 8.57 -4.53
CA VAL A 110 -14.28 7.12 -4.28
C VAL A 110 -13.19 6.68 -3.29
N ALA A 111 -13.56 5.86 -2.31
CA ALA A 111 -12.64 5.04 -1.54
C ALA A 111 -12.72 3.60 -2.06
N TYR A 112 -11.63 3.07 -2.60
CA TYR A 112 -11.57 1.74 -3.20
C TYR A 112 -10.75 0.81 -2.31
N PHE A 113 -11.34 -0.32 -1.90
CA PHE A 113 -10.71 -1.24 -0.97
C PHE A 113 -10.48 -2.60 -1.64
N SER A 114 -9.27 -3.12 -1.51
CA SER A 114 -8.92 -4.44 -2.03
C SER A 114 -7.81 -5.08 -1.23
N MET A 115 -7.81 -6.41 -1.22
CA MET A 115 -6.72 -7.22 -0.68
C MET A 115 -5.46 -7.14 -1.54
N GLU A 116 -5.58 -6.87 -2.85
CA GLU A 116 -4.45 -6.91 -3.77
C GLU A 116 -4.46 -5.82 -4.84
N TYR A 117 -3.28 -5.42 -5.29
CA TYR A 117 -3.05 -4.39 -6.32
C TYR A 117 -1.88 -4.76 -7.25
N GLY A 118 -2.20 -5.19 -8.46
CA GLY A 118 -1.27 -5.56 -9.52
C GLY A 118 -0.76 -4.34 -10.26
N LEU A 119 0.21 -3.64 -9.66
CA LEU A 119 0.76 -2.41 -10.20
C LEU A 119 2.08 -2.65 -10.95
N THR A 120 3.05 -3.27 -10.28
CA THR A 120 4.41 -3.53 -10.79
C THR A 120 4.99 -4.73 -10.04
N ASN A 121 5.95 -5.43 -10.65
CA ASN A 121 6.74 -6.49 -10.01
C ASN A 121 7.51 -5.99 -8.77
N VAL A 122 7.81 -4.69 -8.72
CA VAL A 122 8.53 -4.06 -7.60
C VAL A 122 7.73 -4.13 -6.29
N LEU A 123 6.39 -4.09 -6.36
CA LEU A 123 5.50 -4.16 -5.21
C LEU A 123 4.82 -5.53 -5.15
N LYS A 124 5.26 -6.40 -4.23
CA LYS A 124 4.69 -7.75 -4.05
C LYS A 124 3.36 -7.70 -3.27
N ILE A 125 2.35 -7.03 -3.82
CA ILE A 125 1.03 -6.85 -3.20
C ILE A 125 -0.12 -7.42 -4.05
N TYR A 126 0.16 -8.39 -4.92
CA TYR A 126 -0.86 -9.09 -5.70
C TYR A 126 -0.47 -10.54 -6.03
N SER A 127 -1.46 -11.34 -6.41
CA SER A 127 -1.30 -12.75 -6.77
C SER A 127 -1.88 -13.09 -8.15
N GLY A 128 -2.98 -12.46 -8.55
CA GLY A 128 -3.73 -12.87 -9.75
C GLY A 128 -4.51 -11.75 -10.42
N GLY A 129 -5.53 -12.16 -11.21
CA GLY A 129 -6.30 -11.27 -12.08
C GLY A 129 -7.10 -10.20 -11.33
N LEU A 130 -7.58 -10.50 -10.12
CA LEU A 130 -8.28 -9.53 -9.27
C LEU A 130 -7.38 -8.34 -8.93
N GLY A 131 -6.13 -8.62 -8.54
CA GLY A 131 -5.11 -7.61 -8.28
C GLY A 131 -4.75 -6.84 -9.53
N VAL A 132 -4.52 -7.49 -10.67
CA VAL A 132 -4.24 -6.81 -11.95
C VAL A 132 -5.36 -5.83 -12.30
N LEU A 133 -6.62 -6.25 -12.19
CA LEU A 133 -7.77 -5.38 -12.40
C LEU A 133 -7.79 -4.20 -11.43
N ALA A 134 -7.56 -4.43 -10.13
CA ALA A 134 -7.47 -3.35 -9.15
C ALA A 134 -6.35 -2.36 -9.50
N GLY A 135 -5.19 -2.85 -9.91
CA GLY A 135 -4.07 -2.02 -10.36
C GLY A 135 -4.42 -1.17 -11.58
N ASP A 136 -5.04 -1.76 -12.60
CA ASP A 136 -5.47 -1.06 -13.80
C ASP A 136 -6.59 -0.06 -13.51
N TYR A 137 -7.47 -0.35 -12.55
CA TYR A 137 -8.51 0.57 -12.12
C TYR A 137 -7.92 1.83 -11.48
N LEU A 138 -6.85 1.68 -10.71
CA LEU A 138 -6.10 2.81 -10.12
C LEU A 138 -5.38 3.64 -11.20
N LYS A 139 -4.78 2.99 -12.21
CA LYS A 139 -4.13 3.68 -13.34
C LYS A 139 -5.15 4.47 -14.15
N GLU A 140 -6.29 3.87 -14.47
CA GLU A 140 -7.37 4.54 -15.20
C GLU A 140 -7.96 5.69 -14.38
N ALA A 141 -8.20 5.50 -13.08
CA ALA A 141 -8.67 6.58 -12.21
C ALA A 141 -7.67 7.75 -12.17
N SER A 142 -6.37 7.45 -12.22
CA SER A 142 -5.32 8.45 -12.32
C SER A 142 -5.37 9.19 -13.66
N ASP A 143 -5.44 8.49 -14.79
CA ASP A 143 -5.48 9.10 -16.13
C ASP A 143 -6.75 9.93 -16.34
N SER A 144 -7.91 9.40 -15.93
CA SER A 144 -9.22 10.07 -15.93
C SER A 144 -9.38 11.17 -14.87
N ASN A 145 -8.37 11.37 -14.01
CA ASN A 145 -8.31 12.41 -12.98
C ASN A 145 -9.53 12.38 -12.03
N ILE A 146 -9.91 11.18 -11.59
CA ILE A 146 -10.97 10.96 -10.62
C ILE A 146 -10.41 11.05 -9.20
N ASP A 147 -11.17 11.66 -8.27
CA ASP A 147 -10.79 11.69 -6.86
C ASP A 147 -10.98 10.32 -6.18
N LEU A 148 -10.06 9.40 -6.46
CA LEU A 148 -10.04 8.06 -5.89
C LEU A 148 -8.93 7.95 -4.84
N THR A 149 -9.22 7.28 -3.72
CA THR A 149 -8.22 6.85 -2.73
C THR A 149 -8.34 5.35 -2.54
N ALA A 150 -7.23 4.64 -2.67
CA ALA A 150 -7.21 3.20 -2.53
C ALA A 150 -6.70 2.76 -1.15
N VAL A 151 -7.18 1.63 -0.65
CA VAL A 151 -6.84 1.06 0.66
C VAL A 151 -6.53 -0.43 0.52
N GLY A 152 -5.45 -0.88 1.16
CA GLY A 152 -5.05 -2.28 1.16
C GLY A 152 -3.95 -2.60 2.17
N PHE A 153 -3.13 -3.60 1.85
CA PHE A 153 -2.05 -4.09 2.72
C PHE A 153 -0.68 -3.98 2.08
N LEU A 154 0.31 -3.69 2.92
CA LEU A 154 1.71 -3.86 2.57
C LEU A 154 2.18 -5.20 3.12
N TYR A 155 2.24 -6.20 2.26
CA TYR A 155 2.60 -7.55 2.69
C TYR A 155 4.11 -7.71 2.88
N ARG A 156 4.55 -8.33 3.98
CA ARG A 156 5.97 -8.57 4.23
C ARG A 156 6.59 -9.51 3.18
N TYR A 157 5.88 -10.58 2.81
CA TYR A 157 6.37 -11.63 1.91
C TYR A 157 5.61 -11.70 0.57
N GLY A 158 4.55 -10.90 0.40
CA GLY A 158 3.69 -10.95 -0.78
C GLY A 158 2.92 -12.28 -0.88
N TYR A 159 2.84 -12.83 -2.09
CA TYR A 159 2.27 -14.16 -2.33
C TYR A 159 3.34 -15.25 -2.17
N PHE A 160 4.11 -15.56 -3.21
CA PHE A 160 5.37 -16.32 -3.12
C PHE A 160 6.16 -16.20 -4.43
N THR A 161 7.46 -16.45 -4.38
CA THR A 161 8.30 -16.66 -5.57
C THR A 161 8.34 -18.15 -5.89
N GLN A 162 7.84 -18.53 -7.08
CA GLN A 162 7.83 -19.92 -7.52
C GLN A 162 9.21 -20.36 -8.01
N SER A 163 9.70 -21.50 -7.52
CA SER A 163 10.80 -22.25 -8.15
C SER A 163 10.41 -23.71 -8.37
N LEU A 164 11.15 -24.40 -9.24
CA LEU A 164 10.95 -25.82 -9.52
C LEU A 164 12.13 -26.61 -8.96
N SER A 165 11.82 -27.68 -8.23
CA SER A 165 12.82 -28.65 -7.79
C SER A 165 13.36 -29.47 -8.98
N MET A 166 14.44 -30.22 -8.75
CA MET A 166 15.03 -31.10 -9.78
C MET A 166 14.07 -32.19 -10.27
N ASP A 167 13.10 -32.58 -9.45
CA ASP A 167 12.03 -33.53 -9.78
C ASP A 167 10.74 -32.87 -10.30
N GLY A 168 10.76 -31.54 -10.52
CA GLY A 168 9.65 -30.80 -11.12
C GLY A 168 8.53 -30.41 -10.14
N GLN A 169 8.75 -30.53 -8.83
CA GLN A 169 7.80 -30.06 -7.82
C GLN A 169 7.90 -28.55 -7.63
N GLN A 170 6.75 -27.93 -7.39
CA GLN A 170 6.69 -26.52 -7.03
C GLN A 170 7.26 -26.31 -5.62
N ILE A 171 8.19 -25.35 -5.50
CA ILE A 171 8.68 -24.82 -4.25
C ILE A 171 8.21 -23.37 -4.13
N ALA A 172 7.55 -23.05 -3.02
CA ALA A 172 7.11 -21.69 -2.69
C ALA A 172 8.15 -21.02 -1.79
N ASN A 173 8.80 -19.96 -2.30
CA ASN A 173 9.80 -19.19 -1.55
C ASN A 173 9.18 -17.87 -1.06
N TYR A 174 9.39 -17.55 0.20
CA TYR A 174 8.87 -16.35 0.84
C TYR A 174 10.01 -15.41 1.22
N GLU A 175 10.25 -14.42 0.38
CA GLU A 175 11.33 -13.45 0.56
C GLU A 175 10.77 -12.16 1.15
N PRO A 176 11.27 -11.69 2.31
CA PRO A 176 10.81 -10.44 2.88
C PRO A 176 11.17 -9.27 1.97
N GLN A 177 10.21 -8.38 1.73
CA GLN A 177 10.44 -7.12 1.03
C GLN A 177 11.22 -6.15 1.91
N ASN A 178 12.20 -5.45 1.33
CA ASN A 178 12.81 -4.28 1.97
C ASN A 178 11.99 -3.03 1.63
N PHE A 179 11.14 -2.59 2.55
CA PHE A 179 10.26 -1.44 2.32
C PHE A 179 11.02 -0.14 2.01
N ASN A 180 12.27 0.00 2.44
CA ASN A 180 13.10 1.18 2.15
C ASN A 180 13.56 1.29 0.70
N SER A 181 13.49 0.19 -0.06
CA SER A 181 13.82 0.18 -1.49
C SER A 181 12.58 0.20 -2.38
N LEU A 182 11.38 0.35 -1.80
CA LEU A 182 10.12 0.36 -2.54
C LEU A 182 9.68 1.79 -2.88
N PRO A 183 8.91 1.99 -3.98
CA PRO A 183 8.33 3.28 -4.37
C PRO A 183 7.13 3.65 -3.49
N LEU A 184 7.38 3.80 -2.19
CA LEU A 184 6.40 4.13 -1.17
C LEU A 184 7.02 5.02 -0.09
N SER A 185 6.17 5.70 0.66
CA SER A 185 6.58 6.59 1.75
C SER A 185 5.79 6.26 3.02
N GLN A 186 6.47 6.29 4.16
CA GLN A 186 5.78 6.11 5.45
C GLN A 186 5.00 7.38 5.77
N VAL A 187 3.74 7.24 6.18
CA VAL A 187 2.94 8.38 6.62
C VAL A 187 3.43 8.78 8.00
N MET A 188 3.84 10.04 8.13
CA MET A 188 4.35 10.61 9.38
C MET A 188 3.28 11.42 10.10
N GLN A 189 3.37 11.47 11.42
CA GLN A 189 2.61 12.39 12.26
C GLN A 189 3.26 13.79 12.25
N SER A 190 2.56 14.78 12.80
CA SER A 190 3.06 16.16 12.88
C SER A 190 4.32 16.32 13.73
N ASN A 191 4.63 15.36 14.61
CA ASN A 191 5.84 15.33 15.43
C ASN A 191 7.04 14.66 14.72
N GLY A 192 6.88 14.21 13.48
CA GLY A 192 7.92 13.55 12.69
C GLY A 192 8.07 12.04 12.95
N GLU A 193 7.28 11.46 13.86
CA GLU A 193 7.25 10.01 14.09
C GLU A 193 6.31 9.32 13.11
N PRO A 194 6.56 8.05 12.75
CA PRO A 194 5.63 7.27 11.95
C PRO A 194 4.21 7.27 12.54
N MET A 195 3.21 7.39 11.67
CA MET A 195 1.82 7.23 12.05
C MET A 195 1.56 5.78 12.44
N VAL A 196 0.93 5.60 13.59
CA VAL A 196 0.47 4.31 14.09
C VAL A 196 -1.05 4.36 14.11
N LEU A 197 -1.71 3.45 13.42
CA LEU A 197 -3.15 3.22 13.49
C LEU A 197 -3.44 2.23 14.62
N GLU A 198 -4.40 2.55 15.47
CA GLU A 198 -4.89 1.67 16.53
C GLU A 198 -6.22 1.06 16.12
N VAL A 199 -6.26 -0.26 15.94
CA VAL A 199 -7.48 -0.98 15.56
C VAL A 199 -7.92 -1.84 16.75
N PRO A 200 -9.15 -1.66 17.26
CA PRO A 200 -9.66 -2.48 18.35
C PRO A 200 -9.90 -3.90 17.84
N TYR A 201 -9.30 -4.87 18.52
CA TYR A 201 -9.54 -6.29 18.31
C TYR A 201 -10.11 -6.89 19.62
N PRO A 202 -10.67 -8.11 19.56
CA PRO A 202 -11.15 -8.78 20.77
C PRO A 202 -10.05 -8.92 21.82
N GLY A 203 -10.25 -8.26 22.96
CA GLY A 203 -9.35 -8.30 24.11
C GLY A 203 -8.00 -7.58 23.95
N ARG A 204 -7.75 -6.90 22.82
CA ARG A 204 -6.47 -6.20 22.56
C ARG A 204 -6.60 -5.12 21.49
N THR A 205 -5.53 -4.35 21.30
CA THR A 205 -5.42 -3.41 20.20
C THR A 205 -4.33 -3.90 19.26
N VAL A 206 -4.63 -3.98 17.97
CA VAL A 206 -3.65 -4.22 16.92
C VAL A 206 -3.23 -2.89 16.36
N TYR A 207 -1.93 -2.70 16.21
CA TYR A 207 -1.34 -1.47 15.72
C TYR A 207 -0.89 -1.65 14.26
N ALA A 208 -0.99 -0.63 13.42
CA ALA A 208 -0.46 -0.70 12.06
C ALA A 208 0.28 0.58 11.68
N HIS A 209 1.43 0.45 11.02
CA HIS A 209 1.97 1.58 10.27
C HIS A 209 1.16 1.80 8.99
N ILE A 210 1.12 3.06 8.55
CA ILE A 210 0.46 3.45 7.31
C ILE A 210 1.54 3.87 6.32
N TRP A 211 1.51 3.25 5.15
CA TRP A 211 2.37 3.56 4.03
C TRP A 211 1.54 4.13 2.88
N LYS A 212 2.13 5.03 2.10
CA LYS A 212 1.51 5.64 0.92
C LYS A 212 2.32 5.31 -0.32
N VAL A 213 1.64 4.72 -1.30
CA VAL A 213 2.09 4.58 -2.69
C VAL A 213 1.36 5.64 -3.52
N SER A 214 2.08 6.38 -4.34
CA SER A 214 1.47 7.28 -5.32
C SER A 214 1.33 6.54 -6.65
N VAL A 215 0.08 6.27 -7.07
CA VAL A 215 -0.23 5.67 -8.37
C VAL A 215 -0.65 6.79 -9.30
N GLY A 216 0.32 7.50 -9.86
CA GLY A 216 0.07 8.71 -10.62
C GLY A 216 -0.54 9.77 -9.72
N ARG A 217 -1.81 10.08 -9.91
CA ARG A 217 -2.61 11.02 -9.10
C ARG A 217 -3.31 10.35 -7.91
N VAL A 218 -3.45 9.03 -7.93
CA VAL A 218 -4.22 8.27 -6.95
C VAL A 218 -3.35 7.88 -5.76
N PRO A 219 -3.68 8.29 -4.52
CA PRO A 219 -3.04 7.76 -3.33
C PRO A 219 -3.57 6.36 -2.99
N LEU A 220 -2.67 5.39 -2.88
CA LEU A 220 -2.91 4.07 -2.31
C LEU A 220 -2.29 4.00 -0.92
N TYR A 221 -3.13 3.80 0.10
CA TYR A 221 -2.69 3.62 1.48
C TYR A 221 -2.67 2.14 1.85
N LEU A 222 -1.55 1.72 2.43
CA LEU A 222 -1.28 0.33 2.77
C LEU A 222 -1.00 0.21 4.27
N MET A 223 -1.71 -0.71 4.93
CA MET A 223 -1.51 -1.01 6.35
C MET A 223 -0.46 -2.12 6.52
N ASP A 224 0.37 -1.97 7.56
CA ASP A 224 1.43 -2.90 7.92
C ASP A 224 1.41 -3.17 9.43
N THR A 225 1.13 -4.40 9.83
CA THR A 225 1.09 -4.85 11.22
C THR A 225 2.40 -5.45 11.72
N ASP A 226 3.42 -5.62 10.87
CA ASP A 226 4.70 -6.24 11.25
C ASP A 226 5.60 -5.25 12.02
N ILE A 227 5.13 -4.83 13.20
CA ILE A 227 5.74 -3.81 14.03
C ILE A 227 5.94 -4.28 15.47
N PRO A 228 6.95 -3.76 16.20
CA PRO A 228 7.30 -4.23 17.53
C PRO A 228 6.16 -4.21 18.57
N GLN A 229 5.20 -3.30 18.42
CA GLN A 229 4.04 -3.11 19.31
C GLN A 229 3.07 -4.30 19.29
N ASN A 230 3.06 -5.07 18.21
CA ASN A 230 2.16 -6.20 18.03
C ASN A 230 2.79 -7.51 18.51
N SER A 231 1.92 -8.43 18.93
CA SER A 231 2.30 -9.84 19.16
C SER A 231 2.68 -10.51 17.85
N GLU A 232 3.45 -11.61 17.90
CA GLU A 232 3.82 -12.36 16.69
C GLU A 232 2.60 -12.82 15.86
N TRP A 233 1.47 -13.11 16.53
CA TRP A 233 0.20 -13.50 15.92
C TRP A 233 -0.57 -12.37 15.26
N ASP A 234 -0.26 -11.12 15.62
CA ASP A 234 -0.88 -9.93 15.02
C ASP A 234 0.02 -9.36 13.93
N ARG A 235 1.34 -9.48 14.05
CA ARG A 235 2.29 -9.17 12.97
C ARG A 235 2.00 -9.98 11.72
N SER A 236 1.61 -11.25 11.89
CA SER A 236 1.30 -12.15 10.78
C SER A 236 0.11 -11.73 9.91
N ILE A 237 -0.72 -10.78 10.36
CA ILE A 237 -1.88 -10.30 9.61
C ILE A 237 -1.44 -9.76 8.24
N THR A 238 -0.32 -9.02 8.18
CA THR A 238 0.24 -8.47 6.92
C THR A 238 1.46 -9.25 6.42
N HIS A 239 1.66 -10.51 6.82
CA HIS A 239 2.79 -11.29 6.29
C HIS A 239 2.55 -11.72 4.84
N GLN A 240 1.42 -12.36 4.56
CA GLN A 240 1.16 -13.03 3.29
C GLN A 240 -0.21 -12.67 2.73
N LEU A 241 -0.26 -12.50 1.41
CA LEU A 241 -1.49 -12.40 0.64
C LEU A 241 -2.10 -13.81 0.50
N TYR A 242 -3.38 -13.98 0.88
CA TYR A 242 -4.07 -15.27 0.87
C TYR A 242 -3.34 -16.41 1.60
N GLY A 243 -2.53 -16.06 2.61
CA GLY A 243 -1.85 -17.01 3.49
C GLY A 243 -2.48 -17.11 4.88
N GLY A 244 -1.95 -18.02 5.68
CA GLY A 244 -2.44 -18.29 7.04
C GLY A 244 -3.67 -19.19 7.07
N ASP A 245 -4.35 -19.19 8.21
CA ASP A 245 -5.58 -19.95 8.44
C ASP A 245 -6.83 -19.05 8.35
N TRP A 246 -8.01 -19.64 8.54
CA TRP A 246 -9.28 -18.91 8.52
C TRP A 246 -9.36 -17.80 9.58
N GLU A 247 -8.69 -17.97 10.72
CA GLU A 247 -8.66 -16.91 11.73
C GLU A 247 -7.78 -15.73 11.29
N ASN A 248 -6.61 -15.98 10.69
CA ASN A 248 -5.80 -14.93 10.08
C ASN A 248 -6.55 -14.22 8.94
N ARG A 249 -7.30 -14.99 8.13
CA ARG A 249 -8.16 -14.43 7.08
C ARG A 249 -9.21 -13.48 7.65
N MET A 250 -9.90 -13.87 8.72
CA MET A 250 -10.86 -12.99 9.41
C MET A 250 -10.16 -11.74 9.97
N LYS A 251 -8.97 -11.88 10.57
CA LYS A 251 -8.19 -10.73 11.04
C LYS A 251 -7.84 -9.77 9.92
N GLN A 252 -7.47 -10.27 8.74
CA GLN A 252 -7.19 -9.44 7.56
C GLN A 252 -8.45 -8.69 7.09
N GLU A 253 -9.59 -9.36 6.96
CA GLU A 253 -10.83 -8.69 6.55
C GLU A 253 -11.31 -7.66 7.58
N TYR A 254 -11.13 -7.94 8.87
CA TYR A 254 -11.37 -6.98 9.95
C TYR A 254 -10.47 -5.75 9.81
N LEU A 255 -9.17 -5.96 9.60
CA LEU A 255 -8.22 -4.87 9.42
C LEU A 255 -8.53 -4.07 8.16
N LEU A 256 -8.85 -4.72 7.04
CA LEU A 256 -9.15 -4.05 5.78
C LEU A 256 -10.44 -3.22 5.91
N GLY A 257 -11.49 -3.81 6.48
CA GLY A 257 -12.79 -3.17 6.58
C GLY A 257 -12.88 -2.13 7.68
N ILE A 258 -12.75 -2.55 8.94
CA ILE A 258 -12.84 -1.67 10.11
C ILE A 258 -11.58 -0.80 10.20
N GLY A 259 -10.40 -1.43 10.20
CA GLY A 259 -9.14 -0.71 10.28
C GLY A 259 -8.94 0.27 9.13
N GLY A 260 -9.31 -0.09 7.91
CA GLY A 260 -9.21 0.80 6.76
C GLY A 260 -10.14 2.03 6.83
N ILE A 261 -11.34 1.91 7.41
CA ILE A 261 -12.18 3.09 7.69
C ILE A 261 -11.58 3.96 8.79
N LEU A 262 -11.09 3.36 9.89
CA LEU A 262 -10.41 4.09 10.95
C LEU A 262 -9.15 4.81 10.43
N MET A 263 -8.43 4.19 9.48
CA MET A 263 -7.28 4.80 8.81
C MET A 263 -7.70 6.03 8.00
N LEU A 264 -8.75 5.94 7.20
CA LEU A 264 -9.26 7.08 6.43
C LEU A 264 -9.69 8.22 7.36
N ASP A 265 -10.40 7.91 8.45
CA ASP A 265 -10.79 8.91 9.46
C ASP A 265 -9.56 9.57 10.10
N LYS A 266 -8.55 8.79 10.48
CA LYS A 266 -7.30 9.29 11.07
C LYS A 266 -6.50 10.18 10.11
N LEU A 267 -6.56 9.90 8.81
CA LEU A 267 -5.96 10.70 7.76
C LEU A 267 -6.82 11.92 7.36
N GLY A 268 -8.04 12.05 7.89
CA GLY A 268 -8.99 13.10 7.51
C GLY A 268 -9.55 12.93 6.09
N ILE A 269 -9.52 11.72 5.53
CA ILE A 269 -9.98 11.42 4.17
C ILE A 269 -11.44 10.99 4.22
N LYS A 270 -12.32 11.76 3.58
CA LYS A 270 -13.73 11.41 3.38
C LYS A 270 -14.05 11.28 1.91
N LYS A 271 -14.83 10.26 1.55
CA LYS A 271 -15.24 9.98 0.17
C LYS A 271 -16.75 9.83 0.09
N GLN A 272 -17.32 10.05 -1.09
CA GLN A 272 -18.75 9.94 -1.33
C GLN A 272 -19.18 8.49 -1.55
N ILE A 273 -18.32 7.69 -2.19
CA ILE A 273 -18.58 6.29 -2.54
C ILE A 273 -17.51 5.40 -1.93
N TYR A 274 -17.92 4.25 -1.39
CA TYR A 274 -17.03 3.23 -0.84
C TYR A 274 -17.21 1.94 -1.62
N HIS A 275 -16.16 1.52 -2.32
CA HIS A 275 -16.19 0.39 -3.24
C HIS A 275 -15.41 -0.78 -2.65
N CYS A 276 -16.13 -1.87 -2.39
CA CYS A 276 -15.58 -3.15 -1.98
C CYS A 276 -15.22 -3.98 -3.21
N ASN A 277 -13.92 -4.22 -3.42
CA ASN A 277 -13.46 -5.19 -4.40
C ASN A 277 -13.50 -6.59 -3.77
N GLU A 278 -14.53 -7.37 -4.15
CA GLU A 278 -14.87 -8.66 -3.55
C GLU A 278 -15.32 -8.58 -2.08
N GLY A 279 -15.69 -9.72 -1.50
CA GLY A 279 -16.26 -9.81 -0.15
C GLY A 279 -15.32 -9.41 0.98
N HIS A 280 -14.01 -9.37 0.73
CA HIS A 280 -12.95 -9.17 1.74
C HIS A 280 -13.05 -7.85 2.51
N ALA A 281 -13.70 -6.86 1.90
CA ALA A 281 -13.85 -5.52 2.46
C ALA A 281 -15.26 -5.25 2.99
N ALA A 282 -16.13 -6.26 3.10
CA ALA A 282 -17.54 -6.09 3.46
C ALA A 282 -17.74 -5.35 4.81
N LEU A 283 -16.82 -5.53 5.76
CA LEU A 283 -16.86 -4.90 7.08
C LEU A 283 -16.72 -3.36 7.06
N ILE A 284 -16.33 -2.76 5.92
CA ILE A 284 -16.41 -1.30 5.71
C ILE A 284 -17.80 -0.79 6.07
N ASN A 285 -18.84 -1.47 5.58
CA ASN A 285 -20.21 -1.00 5.72
C ASN A 285 -20.68 -1.03 7.18
N ALA A 286 -20.19 -2.01 7.97
CA ALA A 286 -20.45 -2.09 9.39
C ALA A 286 -19.79 -0.92 10.14
N GLN A 287 -18.49 -0.65 9.89
CA GLN A 287 -17.80 0.46 10.55
C GLN A 287 -18.40 1.82 10.18
N ARG A 288 -18.77 2.02 8.90
CA ARG A 288 -19.44 3.24 8.46
C ARG A 288 -20.77 3.45 9.16
N LEU A 289 -21.56 2.39 9.34
CA LEU A 289 -22.82 2.45 10.08
C LEU A 289 -22.58 2.88 11.54
N VAL A 290 -21.56 2.32 12.20
CA VAL A 290 -21.16 2.72 13.56
C VAL A 290 -20.78 4.21 13.58
N ASN A 291 -19.95 4.67 12.64
CA ASN A 291 -19.52 6.07 12.55
C ASN A 291 -20.71 7.02 12.39
N TYR A 292 -21.66 6.73 11.49
CA TYR A 292 -22.84 7.59 11.29
C TYR A 292 -23.74 7.69 12.53
N ILE A 293 -23.86 6.60 13.29
CA ILE A 293 -24.68 6.60 14.52
C ILE A 293 -23.96 7.35 15.63
N GLN A 294 -22.68 7.05 15.87
CA GLN A 294 -21.94 7.58 17.01
C GLN A 294 -21.47 9.02 16.81
N ASN A 295 -21.01 9.36 15.61
CA ASN A 295 -20.37 10.66 15.34
C ASN A 295 -21.37 11.67 14.75
N ASP A 296 -22.31 11.20 13.92
CA ASP A 296 -23.25 12.08 13.22
C ASP A 296 -24.66 12.06 13.85
N GLY A 297 -24.90 11.20 14.84
CA GLY A 297 -26.16 11.13 15.60
C GLY A 297 -27.35 10.58 14.80
N LEU A 298 -27.09 9.88 13.69
CA LEU A 298 -28.16 9.28 12.89
C LEU A 298 -28.79 8.08 13.62
N THR A 299 -30.08 7.86 13.39
CA THR A 299 -30.70 6.58 13.78
C THR A 299 -30.16 5.44 12.91
N PHE A 300 -30.27 4.20 13.39
CA PHE A 300 -29.85 3.01 12.62
C PHE A 300 -30.42 2.99 11.21
N ASN A 301 -31.72 3.26 11.05
CA ASN A 301 -32.37 3.24 9.73
C ASN A 301 -31.85 4.35 8.81
N GLN A 302 -31.57 5.55 9.35
CA GLN A 302 -30.97 6.63 8.55
C GLN A 302 -29.55 6.29 8.12
N ALA A 303 -28.71 5.80 9.04
CA ALA A 303 -27.34 5.38 8.76
C ALA A 303 -27.31 4.26 7.71
N LEU A 304 -28.22 3.28 7.82
CA LEU A 304 -28.36 2.18 6.87
C LEU A 304 -28.66 2.68 5.46
N GLU A 305 -29.60 3.62 5.30
CA GLU A 305 -29.91 4.19 3.98
C GLU A 305 -28.72 4.95 3.38
N VAL A 306 -27.98 5.71 4.20
CA VAL A 306 -26.77 6.40 3.74
C VAL A 306 -25.72 5.40 3.27
N VAL A 307 -25.44 4.34 4.06
CA VAL A 307 -24.48 3.30 3.69
C VAL A 307 -24.90 2.60 2.40
N ARG A 308 -26.17 2.22 2.27
CA ARG A 308 -26.70 1.55 1.05
C ARG A 308 -26.58 2.43 -0.19
N ALA A 309 -26.86 3.73 -0.07
CA ALA A 309 -26.78 4.67 -1.19
C ALA A 309 -25.35 4.98 -1.65
N SER A 310 -24.34 4.65 -0.83
CA SER A 310 -22.95 5.02 -1.05
C SER A 310 -21.97 3.83 -1.05
N ALA A 311 -22.48 2.61 -1.02
CA ALA A 311 -21.68 1.39 -1.09
C ALA A 311 -21.76 0.79 -2.50
N LEU A 312 -20.60 0.45 -3.05
CA LEU A 312 -20.47 -0.33 -4.28
C LEU A 312 -19.79 -1.66 -3.96
N TYR A 313 -20.29 -2.73 -4.56
CA TYR A 313 -19.74 -4.07 -4.43
C TYR A 313 -19.53 -4.66 -5.81
N THR A 314 -18.33 -5.19 -6.06
CA THR A 314 -18.01 -5.96 -7.26
C THR A 314 -17.65 -7.37 -6.87
N VAL A 315 -18.30 -8.35 -7.51
CA VAL A 315 -17.98 -9.78 -7.44
C VAL A 315 -17.39 -10.22 -8.76
N HIS A 316 -16.27 -10.94 -8.71
CA HIS A 316 -15.54 -11.43 -9.88
C HIS A 316 -15.77 -12.92 -10.12
N THR A 317 -16.04 -13.66 -9.06
CA THR A 317 -16.26 -15.11 -9.11
C THR A 317 -17.66 -15.42 -8.56
N PRO A 318 -18.71 -15.42 -9.40
CA PRO A 318 -20.10 -15.60 -8.96
C PRO A 318 -20.44 -17.08 -8.66
N VAL A 319 -19.51 -17.80 -8.04
CA VAL A 319 -19.71 -19.17 -7.55
C VAL A 319 -19.31 -19.26 -6.08
N PRO A 320 -19.94 -20.12 -5.26
CA PRO A 320 -19.67 -20.20 -3.82
C PRO A 320 -18.19 -20.36 -3.47
N ALA A 321 -17.41 -21.09 -4.28
CA ALA A 321 -15.98 -21.28 -4.05
C ALA A 321 -15.14 -19.99 -4.10
N GLY A 322 -15.67 -18.90 -4.68
CA GLY A 322 -15.02 -17.59 -4.72
C GLY A 322 -15.35 -16.68 -3.54
N HIS A 323 -16.20 -17.13 -2.60
CA HIS A 323 -16.60 -16.35 -1.44
C HIS A 323 -15.98 -16.91 -0.16
N ASP A 324 -15.50 -16.02 0.70
CA ASP A 324 -15.06 -16.37 2.04
C ASP A 324 -16.28 -16.72 2.92
N TYR A 325 -16.18 -17.86 3.63
CA TYR A 325 -17.18 -18.30 4.61
C TYR A 325 -16.51 -18.47 5.95
N PHE A 326 -16.99 -17.73 6.94
CA PHE A 326 -16.51 -17.85 8.32
C PHE A 326 -17.52 -18.64 9.16
N ASP A 327 -17.00 -19.55 9.97
CA ASP A 327 -17.79 -20.18 11.03
C ASP A 327 -18.39 -19.10 11.95
N GLU A 328 -19.64 -19.28 12.38
CA GLU A 328 -20.35 -18.28 13.20
C GLU A 328 -19.62 -18.00 14.52
N GLY A 329 -19.00 -19.02 15.12
CA GLY A 329 -18.19 -18.86 16.33
C GLY A 329 -16.90 -18.08 16.06
N LEU A 330 -16.28 -18.24 14.89
CA LEU A 330 -15.14 -17.42 14.48
C LEU A 330 -15.57 -15.97 14.24
N PHE A 331 -16.64 -15.74 13.47
CA PHE A 331 -17.12 -14.39 13.17
C PHE A 331 -17.57 -13.66 14.44
N GLY A 332 -18.35 -14.31 15.30
CA GLY A 332 -18.84 -13.73 16.56
C GLY A 332 -17.75 -13.41 17.59
N ARG A 333 -16.52 -13.91 17.39
CA ARG A 333 -15.37 -13.49 18.22
C ARG A 333 -14.89 -12.08 17.89
N TYR A 334 -15.02 -11.61 16.64
CA TYR A 334 -14.43 -10.37 16.13
C TYR A 334 -15.46 -9.25 15.99
#